data_AF-A0A1H3JZZ8-F1
#
_entry.id   AF-A0A1H3JZZ8-F1
#
_cell.length_a   1.000
_cell.length_b   1.000
_cell.length_c   1.000
_cell.angle_alpha   90.00
_cell.angle_beta   90.00
_cell.angle_gamma   90.00
#
_symmetry.space_group_name_H-M   'P 1'
#
loop_
_entity.id
_entity.type
_entity.pdbx_description
1 polymer ?
#
loop_
_entity_poly.entity_id
_entity_poly.type
_entity_poly.pdbx_seq_one_letter_code
_entity_poly.pdbx_strand_id
1 'polypeptide(L)'
;MNRRSILALATVALLAASAGCLGYVTGGGEIANETLDAEPPGEYPWNASTDARIDLRTDGTYLAVYNATGREEFRLYQETGYGTEDPLELRAFRYQYPNGTVINGSEFRARGGEIEQTTDEIWVRFDDGMEGGSIAYAGDGSPRRFIARTYVTGSYEVRLPEGYTTDLRPFGHASPRGYEATTVDGQERLVWEEVTTSVVVVQAYRRGDLPVFGAIAVVALAIGVAGYLYFRRQLEALRERRREMGLEDLDDDDGPPPGMR
;
A
#
# COMPACT_ATOMS: atom_id res chain seq x y z
N MET A 1 30.76 -21.74 47.20
CA MET A 1 30.26 -21.69 45.81
C MET A 1 31.42 -21.37 44.88
N ASN A 2 31.74 -22.28 43.97
CA ASN A 2 32.96 -22.21 43.18
C ASN A 2 32.84 -21.12 42.11
N ARG A 3 33.86 -20.27 41.97
CA ARG A 3 33.91 -19.19 40.95
C ARG A 3 33.68 -19.73 39.52
N ARG A 4 34.03 -20.98 39.28
CA ARG A 4 33.77 -21.71 38.02
C ARG A 4 32.27 -21.92 37.75
N SER A 5 31.48 -22.19 38.78
CA SER A 5 30.04 -22.39 38.68
C SER A 5 29.31 -21.07 38.36
N ILE A 6 29.81 -19.96 38.91
CA ILE A 6 29.25 -18.61 38.67
C ILE A 6 29.53 -18.17 37.24
N LEU A 7 30.75 -18.39 36.75
CA LEU A 7 31.12 -18.12 35.35
C LEU A 7 30.30 -18.96 34.37
N ALA A 8 30.11 -20.26 34.65
CA ALA A 8 29.27 -21.11 33.81
C ALA A 8 27.82 -20.64 33.76
N LEU A 9 27.25 -20.26 34.92
CA LEU A 9 25.89 -19.75 35.00
C LEU A 9 25.75 -18.40 34.26
N ALA A 10 26.74 -17.53 34.37
CA ALA A 10 26.77 -16.25 33.66
C ALA A 10 26.85 -16.42 32.14
N THR A 11 27.66 -17.37 31.64
CA THR A 11 27.75 -17.66 30.20
C THR A 11 26.46 -18.27 29.67
N VAL A 12 25.81 -19.16 30.42
CA VAL A 12 24.51 -19.73 30.03
C VAL A 12 23.42 -18.66 30.02
N ALA A 13 23.41 -17.76 31.01
CA ALA A 13 22.48 -16.63 31.04
C ALA A 13 22.71 -15.65 29.88
N LEU A 14 23.98 -15.39 29.51
CA LEU A 14 24.35 -14.57 28.36
C LEU A 14 23.90 -15.22 27.04
N LEU A 15 24.11 -16.53 26.88
CA LEU A 15 23.66 -17.30 25.71
C LEU A 15 22.14 -17.32 25.60
N ALA A 16 21.42 -17.49 26.71
CA ALA A 16 19.96 -17.44 26.73
C ALA A 16 19.44 -16.04 26.39
N ALA A 17 20.10 -14.99 26.89
CA ALA A 17 19.76 -13.61 26.56
C ALA A 17 20.06 -13.26 25.10
N SER A 18 21.14 -13.80 24.51
CA SER A 18 21.50 -13.55 23.10
C SER A 18 20.74 -14.43 22.11
N ALA A 19 20.19 -15.57 22.53
CA ALA A 19 19.33 -16.41 21.70
C ALA A 19 18.05 -15.68 21.26
N GLY A 20 17.49 -14.83 22.13
CA GLY A 20 16.36 -13.97 21.76
C GLY A 20 16.70 -12.94 20.66
N CYS A 21 17.96 -12.51 20.57
CA CYS A 21 18.40 -11.61 19.51
C CYS A 21 18.71 -12.33 18.18
N LEU A 22 18.91 -13.66 18.18
CA LEU A 22 19.15 -14.41 16.95
C LEU A 22 17.90 -14.49 16.08
N GLY A 23 16.69 -14.55 16.65
CA GLY A 23 15.44 -14.50 15.87
C GLY A 23 15.27 -13.21 15.06
N TYR A 24 15.75 -12.08 15.60
CA TYR A 24 15.82 -10.80 14.87
C TYR A 24 16.91 -10.79 13.79
N VAL A 25 17.99 -11.57 13.95
CA VAL A 25 19.12 -11.64 13.01
C VAL A 25 18.91 -12.68 11.91
N THR A 26 18.09 -13.72 12.14
CA THR A 26 17.74 -14.73 11.12
C THR A 26 16.48 -14.37 10.33
N GLY A 27 15.72 -13.35 10.72
CA GLY A 27 14.52 -12.87 10.01
C GLY A 27 13.32 -13.82 10.04
N GLY A 28 13.50 -15.07 10.50
CA GLY A 28 12.45 -16.05 10.77
C GLY A 28 12.39 -16.45 12.25
N GLY A 29 11.18 -16.78 12.71
CA GLY A 29 10.86 -17.13 14.09
C GLY A 29 9.34 -17.19 14.35
N GLU A 30 8.91 -17.69 15.49
CA GLU A 30 7.48 -17.64 15.85
C GLU A 30 7.03 -16.21 16.12
N ILE A 31 5.88 -15.81 15.55
CA ILE A 31 5.26 -14.53 15.88
C ILE A 31 4.78 -14.58 17.33
N ALA A 32 5.12 -13.57 18.12
CA ALA A 32 4.75 -13.46 19.52
C ALA A 32 3.21 -13.50 19.70
N ASN A 33 2.72 -14.22 20.69
CA ASN A 33 1.27 -14.30 20.98
C ASN A 33 0.71 -12.90 21.29
N GLU A 34 1.51 -12.03 21.91
CA GLU A 34 1.13 -10.65 22.19
C GLU A 34 0.78 -9.86 20.93
N THR A 35 1.47 -10.11 19.81
CA THR A 35 1.18 -9.50 18.51
C THR A 35 -0.08 -10.11 17.89
N LEU A 36 -0.22 -11.43 17.94
CA LEU A 36 -1.38 -12.09 17.34
C LEU A 36 -2.68 -11.79 18.09
N ASP A 37 -2.60 -11.69 19.42
CA ASP A 37 -3.74 -11.46 20.31
C ASP A 37 -4.06 -9.98 20.54
N ALA A 38 -3.21 -9.08 20.03
CA ALA A 38 -3.44 -7.65 20.11
C ALA A 38 -4.83 -7.26 19.60
N GLU A 39 -5.36 -6.18 20.16
CA GLU A 39 -6.66 -5.65 19.77
C GLU A 39 -6.55 -5.02 18.36
N PRO A 40 -7.38 -5.44 17.39
CA PRO A 40 -7.35 -4.86 16.06
C PRO A 40 -7.79 -3.39 16.08
N PRO A 41 -7.37 -2.56 15.10
CA PRO A 41 -7.73 -1.14 15.03
C PRO A 41 -9.22 -0.90 14.71
N GLY A 42 -10.01 -1.95 14.51
CA GLY A 42 -11.46 -1.90 14.31
C GLY A 42 -12.04 -3.29 14.13
N GLU A 43 -13.37 -3.35 13.96
CA GLU A 43 -14.08 -4.61 13.72
C GLU A 43 -13.77 -5.17 12.33
N TYR A 44 -13.45 -6.47 12.26
CA TYR A 44 -13.22 -7.16 10.99
C TYR A 44 -14.52 -7.33 10.18
N PRO A 45 -14.48 -7.16 8.85
CA PRO A 45 -15.65 -7.32 7.99
C PRO A 45 -15.97 -8.80 7.69
N TRP A 46 -16.30 -9.58 8.73
CA TRP A 46 -16.60 -11.02 8.63
C TRP A 46 -17.77 -11.36 7.69
N ASN A 47 -18.78 -10.49 7.63
CA ASN A 47 -19.99 -10.68 6.84
C ASN A 47 -19.80 -10.37 5.35
N ALA A 48 -18.58 -10.53 4.83
CA ALA A 48 -18.30 -10.34 3.42
C ALA A 48 -18.90 -11.47 2.59
N SER A 49 -19.52 -11.13 1.47
CA SER A 49 -19.98 -12.10 0.47
C SER A 49 -18.89 -12.48 -0.54
N THR A 50 -17.71 -11.86 -0.45
CA THR A 50 -16.57 -12.09 -1.33
C THR A 50 -15.52 -13.00 -0.67
N ASP A 51 -14.67 -13.62 -1.49
CA ASP A 51 -13.61 -14.53 -1.01
C ASP A 51 -12.52 -13.78 -0.25
N ALA A 52 -12.28 -12.52 -0.60
CA ALA A 52 -11.43 -11.60 0.13
C ALA A 52 -12.10 -10.25 0.35
N ARG A 53 -11.92 -9.68 1.53
CA ARG A 53 -12.45 -8.37 1.91
C ARG A 53 -11.39 -7.55 2.62
N ILE A 54 -11.11 -6.36 2.11
CA ILE A 54 -10.08 -5.46 2.64
C ILE A 54 -10.67 -4.09 2.93
N ASP A 55 -10.57 -3.64 4.18
CA ASP A 55 -11.00 -2.32 4.65
C ASP A 55 -9.81 -1.43 4.93
N LEU A 56 -9.62 -0.41 4.10
CA LEU A 56 -8.58 0.59 4.29
C LEU A 56 -9.04 1.68 5.28
N ARG A 57 -8.12 2.15 6.12
CA ARG A 57 -8.40 3.13 7.17
C ARG A 57 -7.57 4.40 7.01
N THR A 58 -8.02 5.46 7.67
CA THR A 58 -7.35 6.78 7.61
C THR A 58 -6.09 6.88 8.47
N ASP A 59 -5.95 5.98 9.45
CA ASP A 59 -4.80 5.86 10.35
C ASP A 59 -3.59 5.13 9.73
N GLY A 60 -3.69 4.76 8.44
CA GLY A 60 -2.63 4.04 7.74
C GLY A 60 -2.63 2.54 8.01
N THR A 61 -3.74 1.99 8.50
CA THR A 61 -3.92 0.54 8.67
C THR A 61 -4.98 -0.01 7.72
N TYR A 62 -5.04 -1.33 7.63
CA TYR A 62 -6.14 -2.03 6.99
C TYR A 62 -6.56 -3.28 7.79
N LEU A 63 -7.79 -3.71 7.56
CA LEU A 63 -8.35 -4.96 8.06
C LEU A 63 -8.62 -5.84 6.86
N ALA A 64 -8.08 -7.06 6.84
CA ALA A 64 -8.34 -8.02 5.77
C ALA A 64 -9.01 -9.27 6.33
N VAL A 65 -9.97 -9.82 5.58
CA VAL A 65 -10.63 -11.10 5.82
C VAL A 65 -10.50 -11.93 4.56
N TYR A 66 -10.08 -13.18 4.70
CA TYR A 66 -9.96 -14.14 3.60
C TYR A 66 -10.70 -15.43 3.94
N ASN A 67 -11.48 -15.93 2.99
CA ASN A 67 -12.15 -17.21 3.08
C ASN A 67 -11.13 -18.35 3.01
N ALA A 68 -11.08 -19.19 4.05
CA ALA A 68 -10.18 -20.33 4.16
C ALA A 68 -10.83 -21.66 3.73
N THR A 69 -12.06 -21.64 3.22
CA THR A 69 -12.78 -22.85 2.81
C THR A 69 -12.01 -23.62 1.73
N GLY A 70 -11.77 -24.91 1.99
CA GLY A 70 -11.05 -25.80 1.09
C GLY A 70 -9.56 -25.50 0.98
N ARG A 71 -8.97 -24.79 1.94
CA ARG A 71 -7.54 -24.48 2.00
C ARG A 71 -6.91 -25.11 3.24
N GLU A 72 -5.73 -25.68 3.04
CA GLU A 72 -4.91 -26.26 4.12
C GLU A 72 -3.96 -25.21 4.72
N GLU A 73 -3.55 -24.22 3.91
CA GLU A 73 -2.63 -23.16 4.34
C GLU A 73 -2.78 -21.84 3.58
N PHE A 74 -2.29 -20.76 4.19
CA PHE A 74 -2.04 -19.46 3.56
C PHE A 74 -0.55 -19.12 3.63
N ARG A 75 -0.04 -18.63 2.50
CA ARG A 75 1.28 -18.00 2.34
C ARG A 75 1.12 -16.49 2.31
N LEU A 76 1.33 -15.81 3.42
CA LEU A 76 1.17 -14.36 3.56
C LEU A 76 2.53 -13.65 3.46
N TYR A 77 2.68 -12.79 2.46
CA TYR A 77 3.92 -12.07 2.20
C TYR A 77 3.66 -10.76 1.47
N GLN A 78 4.58 -9.82 1.56
CA GLN A 78 4.56 -8.56 0.82
C GLN A 78 5.76 -8.46 -0.11
N GLU A 79 5.60 -7.84 -1.28
CA GLU A 79 6.72 -7.53 -2.15
C GLU A 79 7.34 -6.19 -1.77
N THR A 80 8.66 -6.18 -1.64
CA THR A 80 9.46 -4.98 -1.51
C THR A 80 9.64 -4.29 -2.86
N GLY A 81 10.03 -3.01 -2.84
CA GLY A 81 10.32 -2.23 -4.04
C GLY A 81 11.47 -2.77 -4.92
N TYR A 82 12.17 -3.81 -4.48
CA TYR A 82 13.31 -4.43 -5.18
C TYR A 82 12.99 -5.83 -5.74
N GLY A 83 11.72 -6.27 -5.70
CA GLY A 83 11.32 -7.58 -6.18
C GLY A 83 11.69 -8.73 -5.24
N THR A 84 11.97 -8.42 -3.97
CA THR A 84 12.18 -9.40 -2.89
C THR A 84 10.87 -9.54 -2.10
N GLU A 85 10.61 -10.72 -1.56
CA GLU A 85 9.48 -11.00 -0.67
C GLU A 85 9.91 -10.80 0.79
N ASP A 86 9.06 -10.15 1.59
CA ASP A 86 9.22 -10.03 3.04
C ASP A 86 7.96 -10.59 3.72
N PRO A 87 8.06 -11.09 4.97
CA PRO A 87 6.89 -11.48 5.74
C PRO A 87 5.99 -10.28 5.97
N LEU A 88 4.69 -10.53 5.93
CA LEU A 88 3.69 -9.50 6.16
C LEU A 88 3.78 -8.98 7.61
N GLU A 89 3.74 -7.67 7.81
CA GLU A 89 3.72 -7.11 9.17
C GLU A 89 2.32 -7.22 9.80
N LEU A 90 2.08 -8.31 10.54
CA LEU A 90 0.84 -8.54 11.26
C LEU A 90 0.76 -7.68 12.54
N ARG A 91 -0.39 -7.02 12.73
CA ARG A 91 -0.70 -6.27 13.95
C ARG A 91 -1.66 -6.99 14.90
N ALA A 92 -2.52 -7.84 14.34
CA ALA A 92 -3.49 -8.65 15.05
C ALA A 92 -3.96 -9.75 14.11
N PHE A 93 -4.29 -10.92 14.65
CA PHE A 93 -4.81 -12.05 13.90
C PHE A 93 -6.07 -12.61 14.59
N ARG A 94 -7.06 -12.98 13.79
CA ARG A 94 -8.27 -13.68 14.22
C ARG A 94 -8.61 -14.79 13.24
N TYR A 95 -9.24 -15.83 13.75
CA TYR A 95 -9.85 -16.87 12.93
C TYR A 95 -11.34 -16.99 13.29
N GLN A 96 -12.19 -17.12 12.29
CA GLN A 96 -13.63 -17.34 12.46
C GLN A 96 -14.02 -18.72 11.92
N TYR A 97 -14.66 -19.52 12.76
CA TYR A 97 -15.28 -20.79 12.35
C TYR A 97 -16.54 -20.55 11.51
N PRO A 98 -16.99 -21.54 10.71
CA PRO A 98 -18.23 -21.45 9.94
C PRO A 98 -19.49 -21.13 10.79
N ASN A 99 -19.46 -21.48 12.09
CA ASN A 99 -20.55 -21.18 13.02
C ASN A 99 -20.55 -19.73 13.56
N GLY A 100 -19.60 -18.90 13.12
CA GLY A 100 -19.44 -17.50 13.52
C GLY A 100 -18.56 -17.28 14.76
N THR A 101 -18.07 -18.34 15.41
CA THR A 101 -17.18 -18.22 16.58
C THR A 101 -15.85 -17.64 16.14
N VAL A 102 -15.43 -16.53 16.76
CA VAL A 102 -14.14 -15.88 16.50
C VAL A 102 -13.18 -16.21 17.64
N ILE A 103 -11.95 -16.56 17.30
CA ILE A 103 -10.86 -16.81 18.24
C ILE A 103 -9.63 -15.95 17.90
N ASN A 104 -8.80 -15.68 18.89
CA ASN A 104 -7.52 -14.98 18.70
C ASN A 104 -6.39 -15.93 18.25
N GLY A 105 -5.17 -15.42 18.10
CA GLY A 105 -4.07 -16.19 17.55
C GLY A 105 -3.51 -17.23 18.51
N SER A 106 -3.45 -16.95 19.81
CA SER A 106 -3.02 -17.95 20.79
C SER A 106 -4.05 -19.07 20.95
N GLU A 107 -5.35 -18.75 20.90
CA GLU A 107 -6.42 -19.75 20.87
C GLU A 107 -6.39 -20.58 19.59
N PHE A 108 -6.10 -19.96 18.44
CA PHE A 108 -5.90 -20.65 17.16
C PHE A 108 -4.77 -21.67 17.28
N ARG A 109 -3.62 -21.27 17.85
CA ARG A 109 -2.50 -22.18 18.13
C ARG A 109 -2.85 -23.30 19.10
N ALA A 110 -3.55 -22.97 20.19
CA ALA A 110 -3.95 -23.95 21.21
C ALA A 110 -4.89 -25.03 20.66
N ARG A 111 -5.58 -24.77 19.53
CA ARG A 111 -6.49 -25.69 18.87
C ARG A 111 -5.87 -26.43 17.69
N GLY A 112 -4.55 -26.32 17.49
CA GLY A 112 -3.81 -27.06 16.46
C GLY A 112 -3.48 -26.25 15.20
N GLY A 113 -3.96 -25.00 15.08
CA GLY A 113 -3.56 -24.13 13.98
C GLY A 113 -2.11 -23.67 14.14
N GLU A 114 -1.40 -23.45 13.04
CA GLU A 114 0.00 -23.02 13.08
C GLU A 114 0.16 -21.65 12.42
N ILE A 115 0.94 -20.77 13.06
CA ILE A 115 1.34 -19.47 12.49
C ILE A 115 2.85 -19.36 12.63
N GLU A 116 3.55 -19.55 11.51
CA GLU A 116 5.00 -19.62 11.43
C GLU A 116 5.51 -18.50 10.52
N GLN A 117 6.49 -17.73 10.97
CA GLN A 117 7.13 -16.70 10.15
C GLN A 117 8.53 -17.16 9.73
N THR A 118 8.81 -17.06 8.43
CA THR A 118 10.13 -17.20 7.84
C THR A 118 10.69 -15.82 7.46
N THR A 119 11.87 -15.79 6.85
CA THR A 119 12.51 -14.56 6.38
C THR A 119 11.72 -13.86 5.26
N ASP A 120 10.88 -14.58 4.52
CA ASP A 120 10.22 -14.07 3.30
C ASP A 120 8.68 -14.06 3.42
N GLU A 121 8.11 -14.75 4.41
CA GLU A 121 6.67 -15.04 4.45
C GLU A 121 6.17 -15.49 5.83
N ILE A 122 4.85 -15.47 6.01
CA ILE A 122 4.12 -16.04 7.14
C ILE A 122 3.21 -17.15 6.62
N TRP A 123 3.41 -18.35 7.15
CA TRP A 123 2.54 -19.49 6.94
C TRP A 123 1.45 -19.53 8.00
N VAL A 124 0.20 -19.64 7.57
CA VAL A 124 -0.94 -19.96 8.43
C VAL A 124 -1.49 -21.31 8.00
N ARG A 125 -1.38 -22.34 8.84
CA ARG A 125 -1.84 -23.70 8.54
C ARG A 125 -3.01 -24.10 9.43
N PHE A 126 -3.95 -24.82 8.85
CA PHE A 126 -5.17 -25.25 9.53
C PHE A 126 -5.09 -26.72 9.91
N ASP A 127 -5.56 -27.04 11.11
CA ASP A 127 -5.78 -28.42 11.53
C ASP A 127 -7.12 -28.95 10.97
N ASP A 128 -7.32 -30.27 10.98
CA ASP A 128 -8.53 -30.94 10.45
C ASP A 128 -9.84 -30.38 11.07
N GLY A 129 -9.79 -29.85 12.30
CA GLY A 129 -10.93 -29.24 12.98
C GLY A 129 -11.28 -27.81 12.54
N MET A 130 -10.55 -27.22 11.58
CA MET A 130 -10.65 -25.81 11.18
C MET A 130 -11.07 -25.62 9.71
N GLU A 131 -11.71 -26.62 9.12
CA GLU A 131 -12.22 -26.53 7.75
C GLU A 131 -13.35 -25.49 7.61
N GLY A 132 -13.33 -24.74 6.50
CA GLY A 132 -14.46 -23.88 6.09
C GLY A 132 -14.53 -22.52 6.78
N GLY A 133 -13.55 -22.17 7.61
CA GLY A 133 -13.51 -20.88 8.30
C GLY A 133 -12.98 -19.73 7.45
N SER A 134 -12.69 -18.61 8.12
CA SER A 134 -12.05 -17.43 7.54
C SER A 134 -10.94 -16.94 8.45
N ILE A 135 -9.84 -16.47 7.85
CA ILE A 135 -8.80 -15.74 8.59
C ILE A 135 -9.04 -14.25 8.47
N ALA A 136 -8.68 -13.51 9.50
CA ALA A 136 -8.63 -12.07 9.45
C ALA A 136 -7.38 -11.54 10.13
N TYR A 137 -6.82 -10.48 9.59
CA TYR A 137 -5.67 -9.82 10.19
C TYR A 137 -5.65 -8.33 9.92
N ALA A 138 -4.98 -7.60 10.80
CA ALA A 138 -4.70 -6.19 10.63
C ALA A 138 -3.26 -5.98 10.19
N GLY A 139 -3.03 -5.03 9.28
CA GLY A 139 -1.71 -4.68 8.79
C GLY A 139 -1.58 -3.20 8.49
N ASP A 140 -0.38 -2.80 8.08
CA ASP A 140 -0.08 -1.44 7.64
C ASP A 140 -0.41 -1.21 6.17
N GLY A 141 -1.17 -0.16 5.88
CA GLY A 141 -1.68 0.10 4.53
C GLY A 141 -2.14 1.54 4.34
N SER A 142 -1.63 2.20 3.31
CA SER A 142 -2.02 3.57 3.01
C SER A 142 -3.29 3.62 2.15
N PRO A 143 -4.31 4.42 2.53
CA PRO A 143 -5.49 4.60 1.68
C PRO A 143 -5.16 5.39 0.40
N ARG A 144 -4.01 6.07 0.31
CA ARG A 144 -3.60 6.77 -0.93
C ARG A 144 -3.04 5.80 -1.97
N ARG A 145 -2.33 4.77 -1.52
CA ARG A 145 -1.76 3.73 -2.37
C ARG A 145 -1.65 2.46 -1.55
N PHE A 146 -2.48 1.50 -1.92
CA PHE A 146 -2.55 0.19 -1.31
C PHE A 146 -2.19 -0.88 -2.32
N ILE A 147 -1.41 -1.86 -1.90
CA ILE A 147 -0.98 -3.01 -2.68
C ILE A 147 -1.17 -4.22 -1.79
N ALA A 148 -1.94 -5.20 -2.27
CA ALA A 148 -2.12 -6.48 -1.60
C ALA A 148 -1.91 -7.63 -2.58
N ARG A 149 -1.30 -8.71 -2.11
CA ARG A 149 -1.24 -9.96 -2.87
C ARG A 149 -2.60 -10.65 -2.83
N THR A 150 -2.85 -11.43 -3.87
CA THR A 150 -4.07 -12.23 -3.97
C THR A 150 -3.81 -13.61 -3.40
N TYR A 151 -4.02 -13.78 -2.09
CA TYR A 151 -3.79 -15.07 -1.41
C TYR A 151 -4.89 -16.10 -1.69
N VAL A 152 -6.07 -15.64 -2.10
CA VAL A 152 -7.18 -16.49 -2.54
C VAL A 152 -7.54 -16.20 -3.98
N THR A 153 -7.96 -17.25 -4.70
CA THR A 153 -8.59 -17.12 -6.01
C THR A 153 -10.08 -16.86 -5.81
N GLY A 154 -10.64 -15.92 -6.55
CA GLY A 154 -12.07 -15.60 -6.50
C GLY A 154 -12.34 -14.11 -6.47
N SER A 155 -13.38 -13.74 -5.77
CA SER A 155 -13.89 -12.37 -5.67
C SER A 155 -13.18 -11.54 -4.59
N TYR A 156 -12.94 -10.26 -4.88
CA TYR A 156 -12.29 -9.32 -3.96
C TYR A 156 -13.14 -8.09 -3.77
N GLU A 157 -13.26 -7.62 -2.53
CA GLU A 157 -13.85 -6.32 -2.22
C GLU A 157 -12.85 -5.45 -1.43
N VAL A 158 -12.48 -4.30 -1.99
CA VAL A 158 -11.69 -3.28 -1.28
C VAL A 158 -12.59 -2.09 -0.96
N ARG A 159 -12.66 -1.69 0.31
CA ARG A 159 -13.38 -0.49 0.73
C ARG A 159 -12.40 0.59 1.15
N LEU A 160 -12.60 1.77 0.61
CA LEU A 160 -11.86 2.96 0.96
C LEU A 160 -12.44 3.62 2.22
N PRO A 161 -11.61 4.29 3.04
CA PRO A 161 -12.13 5.11 4.12
C PRO A 161 -12.93 6.29 3.55
N GLU A 162 -13.82 6.85 4.37
CA GLU A 162 -14.62 8.01 3.99
C GLU A 162 -13.76 9.16 3.43
N GLY A 163 -14.26 9.78 2.37
CA GLY A 163 -13.59 10.91 1.72
C GLY A 163 -12.42 10.54 0.80
N TYR A 164 -12.11 9.25 0.62
CA TYR A 164 -11.20 8.75 -0.41
C TYR A 164 -11.97 8.16 -1.60
N THR A 165 -11.43 8.29 -2.80
CA THR A 165 -12.06 7.80 -4.04
C THR A 165 -11.03 7.56 -5.15
N THR A 166 -11.42 6.73 -6.12
CA THR A 166 -10.65 6.37 -7.32
C THR A 166 -11.20 6.99 -8.61
N ASP A 167 -12.26 7.81 -8.53
CA ASP A 167 -13.08 8.28 -9.67
C ASP A 167 -12.34 9.11 -10.75
N LEU A 168 -11.25 9.81 -10.41
CA LEU A 168 -10.53 10.71 -11.31
C LEU A 168 -9.16 10.18 -11.72
N ARG A 169 -9.00 9.81 -12.99
CA ARG A 169 -7.68 9.56 -13.59
C ARG A 169 -6.94 10.88 -13.87
N PRO A 170 -5.61 10.95 -13.68
CA PRO A 170 -4.68 9.88 -13.30
C PRO A 170 -4.50 9.69 -11.77
N PHE A 171 -5.25 10.41 -10.94
CA PHE A 171 -5.05 10.45 -9.48
C PHE A 171 -5.62 9.24 -8.74
N GLY A 172 -6.66 8.63 -9.30
CA GLY A 172 -7.34 7.44 -8.81
C GLY A 172 -7.33 6.34 -9.88
N HIS A 173 -6.99 5.14 -9.48
CA HIS A 173 -7.19 3.93 -10.27
C HIS A 173 -7.09 2.67 -9.40
N ALA A 174 -7.75 1.60 -9.82
CA ALA A 174 -7.54 0.28 -9.27
C ALA A 174 -7.17 -0.72 -10.36
N SER A 175 -6.41 -1.74 -9.97
CA SER A 175 -5.93 -2.84 -10.81
C SER A 175 -6.11 -4.16 -10.05
N PRO A 176 -6.54 -5.26 -10.70
CA PRO A 176 -6.85 -5.37 -12.13
C PRO A 176 -8.07 -4.53 -12.56
N ARG A 177 -8.25 -4.33 -13.87
CA ARG A 177 -9.46 -3.65 -14.39
C ARG A 177 -10.68 -4.57 -14.24
N GLY A 178 -11.88 -4.04 -14.49
CA GLY A 178 -13.13 -4.81 -14.46
C GLY A 178 -13.78 -4.89 -13.07
N TYR A 179 -13.41 -4.00 -12.15
CA TYR A 179 -14.14 -3.83 -10.90
C TYR A 179 -15.38 -2.96 -11.07
N GLU A 180 -16.36 -3.20 -10.21
CA GLU A 180 -17.48 -2.30 -9.98
C GLU A 180 -17.14 -1.37 -8.81
N ALA A 181 -17.32 -0.06 -9.02
CA ALA A 181 -17.15 0.95 -7.99
C ALA A 181 -18.52 1.48 -7.57
N THR A 182 -18.86 1.31 -6.30
CA THR A 182 -20.10 1.86 -5.72
C THR A 182 -19.77 2.61 -4.43
N THR A 183 -20.56 3.64 -4.10
CA THR A 183 -20.41 4.33 -2.82
C THR A 183 -21.54 3.91 -1.90
N VAL A 184 -21.19 3.39 -0.72
CA VAL A 184 -22.14 2.97 0.32
C VAL A 184 -21.67 3.62 1.61
N ASP A 185 -22.57 4.31 2.31
CA ASP A 185 -22.27 5.00 3.58
C ASP A 185 -21.06 5.95 3.50
N GLY A 186 -20.89 6.66 2.37
CA GLY A 186 -19.78 7.61 2.17
C GLY A 186 -18.42 6.96 1.89
N GLN A 187 -18.37 5.63 1.85
CA GLN A 187 -17.18 4.84 1.54
C GLN A 187 -17.28 4.25 0.13
N GLU A 188 -16.23 4.42 -0.67
CA GLU A 188 -16.16 3.78 -1.98
C GLU A 188 -15.77 2.31 -1.83
N ARG A 189 -16.55 1.43 -2.45
CA ARG A 189 -16.39 -0.01 -2.50
C ARG A 189 -16.01 -0.40 -3.92
N LEU A 190 -14.88 -1.10 -4.05
CA LEU A 190 -14.37 -1.65 -5.29
C LEU A 190 -14.53 -3.17 -5.24
N VAL A 191 -15.38 -3.73 -6.10
CA VAL A 191 -15.69 -5.16 -6.13
C VAL A 191 -15.21 -5.78 -7.43
N TRP A 192 -14.41 -6.83 -7.33
CA TRP A 192 -14.06 -7.72 -8.43
C TRP A 192 -14.79 -9.04 -8.23
N GLU A 193 -15.58 -9.46 -9.20
CA GLU A 193 -16.22 -10.79 -9.21
C GLU A 193 -15.16 -11.91 -9.30
N GLU A 194 -14.07 -11.66 -10.02
CA GLU A 194 -12.96 -12.60 -10.16
C GLU A 194 -11.64 -11.86 -10.33
N VAL A 195 -10.64 -12.22 -9.51
CA VAL A 195 -9.27 -11.71 -9.60
C VAL A 195 -8.32 -12.83 -10.00
N THR A 196 -7.72 -12.69 -11.17
CA THR A 196 -6.75 -13.65 -11.75
C THR A 196 -5.31 -13.17 -11.72
N THR A 197 -5.08 -11.91 -11.38
CA THR A 197 -3.73 -11.32 -11.23
C THR A 197 -3.20 -11.62 -9.84
N SER A 198 -1.87 -11.69 -9.67
CA SER A 198 -1.22 -11.96 -8.36
C SER A 198 -1.31 -10.81 -7.34
N VAL A 199 -1.79 -9.64 -7.77
CA VAL A 199 -1.78 -8.41 -6.98
C VAL A 199 -3.01 -7.55 -7.28
N VAL A 200 -3.57 -6.98 -6.23
CA VAL A 200 -4.56 -5.91 -6.29
C VAL A 200 -3.87 -4.61 -5.88
N VAL A 201 -3.97 -3.60 -6.73
CA VAL A 201 -3.43 -2.27 -6.49
C VAL A 201 -4.57 -1.28 -6.47
N VAL A 202 -4.66 -0.47 -5.42
CA VAL A 202 -5.65 0.61 -5.30
C VAL A 202 -4.92 1.91 -5.03
N GLN A 203 -4.96 2.81 -6.00
CA GLN A 203 -4.53 4.19 -5.85
C GLN A 203 -5.78 5.07 -5.70
N ALA A 204 -5.88 5.76 -4.58
CA ALA A 204 -6.98 6.67 -4.30
C ALA A 204 -6.45 8.03 -3.85
N TYR A 205 -7.28 9.04 -3.99
CA TYR A 205 -6.98 10.38 -3.51
C TYR A 205 -8.06 10.84 -2.55
N ARG A 206 -7.70 11.78 -1.66
CA ARG A 206 -8.65 12.38 -0.73
C ARG A 206 -9.42 13.48 -1.45
N ARG A 207 -10.74 13.40 -1.48
CA ARG A 207 -11.61 14.38 -2.15
C ARG A 207 -11.42 15.81 -1.64
N GLY A 208 -11.07 15.95 -0.35
CA GLY A 208 -10.74 17.23 0.27
C GLY A 208 -9.45 17.90 -0.23
N ASP A 209 -8.54 17.17 -0.87
CA ASP A 209 -7.27 17.73 -1.35
C ASP A 209 -7.45 18.42 -2.73
N LEU A 210 -8.45 18.03 -3.53
CA LEU A 210 -8.73 18.61 -4.85
C LEU A 210 -8.93 20.13 -4.88
N PRO A 211 -9.74 20.77 -4.01
CA PRO A 211 -9.92 22.22 -4.05
C PRO A 211 -8.62 22.97 -3.76
N VAL A 212 -7.75 22.41 -2.90
CA VAL A 212 -6.44 23.00 -2.59
C VAL A 212 -5.55 22.96 -3.84
N PHE A 213 -5.48 21.81 -4.52
CA PHE A 213 -4.73 21.71 -5.78
C PHE A 213 -5.31 22.60 -6.87
N GLY A 214 -6.65 22.70 -6.96
CA GLY A 214 -7.32 23.60 -7.90
C GLY A 214 -6.95 25.07 -7.67
N ALA A 215 -6.93 25.52 -6.41
CA ALA A 215 -6.52 26.87 -6.06
C ALA A 215 -5.06 27.16 -6.45
N ILE A 216 -4.15 26.22 -6.14
CA ILE A 216 -2.73 26.33 -6.52
C ILE A 216 -2.59 26.40 -8.04
N ALA A 217 -3.31 25.56 -8.79
CA ALA A 217 -3.26 25.54 -10.25
C ALA A 217 -3.73 26.86 -10.87
N VAL A 218 -4.80 27.46 -10.33
CA VAL A 218 -5.31 28.77 -10.78
C VAL A 218 -4.26 29.87 -10.54
N VAL A 219 -3.63 29.89 -9.37
CA VAL A 219 -2.57 30.87 -9.06
C VAL A 219 -1.36 30.69 -9.98
N ALA A 220 -0.91 29.45 -10.18
CA ALA A 220 0.20 29.15 -11.08
C ALA A 220 -0.10 29.57 -12.52
N LEU A 221 -1.32 29.32 -13.01
CA LEU A 221 -1.76 29.73 -14.34
C LEU A 221 -1.81 31.25 -14.47
N ALA A 222 -2.30 31.96 -13.46
CA ALA A 222 -2.31 33.43 -13.47
C ALA A 222 -0.89 34.00 -13.56
N ILE A 223 0.06 33.46 -12.79
CA ILE A 223 1.48 33.84 -12.85
C ILE A 223 2.05 33.55 -14.24
N GLY A 224 1.78 32.36 -14.80
CA GLY A 224 2.25 31.97 -16.13
C GLY A 224 1.73 32.90 -17.24
N VAL A 225 0.43 33.23 -17.20
CA VAL A 225 -0.19 34.17 -18.16
C VAL A 225 0.39 35.58 -18.01
N ALA A 226 0.54 36.06 -16.78
CA ALA A 226 1.13 37.38 -16.52
C ALA A 226 2.57 37.46 -17.03
N GLY A 227 3.39 36.43 -16.76
CA GLY A 227 4.76 36.32 -17.26
C GLY A 227 4.80 36.28 -18.79
N TYR A 228 3.96 35.46 -19.43
CA TYR A 228 3.85 35.38 -20.88
C TYR A 228 3.52 36.74 -21.51
N LEU A 229 2.51 37.44 -20.98
CA LEU A 229 2.13 38.77 -21.46
C LEU A 229 3.25 39.81 -21.26
N TYR A 230 3.96 39.73 -20.14
CA TYR A 230 5.10 40.59 -19.86
C TYR A 230 6.24 40.39 -20.86
N PHE A 231 6.65 39.14 -21.12
CA PHE A 231 7.68 38.83 -22.10
C PHE A 231 7.27 39.20 -23.52
N ARG A 232 5.99 39.02 -23.88
CA ARG A 232 5.48 39.44 -25.19
C ARG A 232 5.65 40.94 -25.41
N ARG A 233 5.32 41.77 -24.40
CA ARG A 233 5.53 43.22 -24.47
C ARG A 233 7.00 43.61 -24.58
N GLN A 234 7.90 42.91 -23.88
CA GLN A 234 9.34 43.15 -24.02
C GLN A 234 9.84 42.84 -25.43
N LEU A 235 9.38 41.73 -26.02
CA LEU A 235 9.73 41.36 -27.39
C LEU A 235 9.20 42.37 -28.42
N GLU A 236 7.99 42.89 -28.24
CA GLU A 236 7.45 43.96 -29.09
C GLU A 236 8.27 45.25 -28.97
N ALA A 237 8.63 45.68 -27.75
CA ALA A 237 9.48 46.86 -27.53
C ALA A 237 10.90 46.68 -28.12
N LEU A 238 11.47 45.48 -28.05
CA LEU A 238 12.76 45.17 -28.66
C LEU A 238 12.70 45.16 -30.20
N ARG A 239 11.59 44.66 -30.78
CA ARG A 239 11.36 44.73 -32.23
C ARG A 239 11.23 46.17 -32.70
N GLU A 240 10.47 47.00 -31.98
CA GLU A 240 10.27 48.41 -32.31
C GLU A 240 11.58 49.19 -32.29
N ARG A 241 12.40 49.02 -31.25
CA ARG A 241 13.75 49.59 -31.19
C ARG A 241 14.65 49.10 -32.31
N ARG A 242 14.53 47.83 -32.73
CA ARG A 242 15.28 47.32 -33.89
C ARG A 242 14.87 48.04 -35.19
N ARG A 243 13.58 48.33 -35.37
CA ARG A 243 13.10 49.13 -36.52
C ARG A 243 13.64 50.55 -36.49
N GLU A 244 13.59 51.20 -35.33
CA GLU A 244 14.10 52.56 -35.14
C GLU A 244 15.61 52.67 -35.38
N MET A 245 16.37 51.60 -35.07
CA MET A 245 17.81 51.51 -35.34
C MET A 245 18.14 51.15 -36.80
N GLY A 246 17.15 51.00 -37.69
CA GLY A 246 17.35 50.73 -39.12
C GLY A 246 17.88 49.32 -39.42
N LEU A 247 17.73 48.38 -38.48
CA LEU A 247 18.29 47.03 -38.58
C LEU A 247 17.34 46.03 -39.29
N GLU A 248 16.25 46.48 -39.91
CA GLU A 248 15.40 45.61 -40.75
C GLU A 248 15.87 45.54 -42.22
N ASP A 249 16.66 46.51 -42.71
CA ASP A 249 17.16 46.55 -44.11
C ASP A 249 18.54 45.88 -44.31
N LEU A 250 19.12 45.23 -43.30
CA LEU A 250 20.43 44.58 -43.41
C LEU A 250 20.39 43.11 -43.84
N ASP A 251 19.20 42.52 -43.98
CA ASP A 251 19.04 41.10 -44.33
C ASP A 251 18.68 40.87 -45.83
N ASP A 252 18.62 41.92 -46.65
CA ASP A 252 18.24 41.82 -48.08
C ASP A 252 19.34 42.29 -49.07
N ASP A 253 20.59 42.51 -48.63
CA ASP A 253 21.72 42.76 -49.55
C ASP A 253 22.65 41.54 -49.64
N ASP A 254 22.14 40.55 -50.36
CA ASP A 254 22.86 39.41 -50.90
C ASP A 254 23.80 39.91 -52.02
N GLY A 255 24.92 40.52 -51.62
CA GLY A 255 25.99 40.98 -52.51
C GLY A 255 27.37 40.56 -51.99
N PRO A 256 28.14 39.72 -52.70
CA PRO A 256 29.46 39.31 -52.21
C PRO A 256 30.39 40.53 -52.11
N PRO A 257 31.25 40.58 -51.09
CA PRO A 257 32.03 41.77 -50.78
C PRO A 257 32.94 42.19 -51.96
N PRO A 258 33.03 43.49 -52.27
CA PRO A 258 33.86 43.98 -53.37
C PRO A 258 35.33 43.84 -52.97
N GLY A 259 35.98 42.79 -53.45
CA GLY A 259 37.40 42.56 -53.15
C GLY A 259 37.99 41.19 -53.47
N MET A 260 37.23 40.25 -54.03
CA MET A 260 37.80 39.01 -54.57
C MET A 260 37.38 38.81 -56.02
N ARG A 261 38.18 39.37 -56.93
CA ARG A 261 38.40 38.84 -58.28
C ARG A 261 39.89 38.78 -58.52
#